data_AF-A0A8F1WIB2-F1
#
_entry.id   AF-A0A8F1WIB2-F1
#
_cell.length_a   1.000
_cell.length_b   1.000
_cell.length_c   1.000
_cell.angle_alpha   90.00
_cell.angle_beta   90.00
_cell.angle_gamma   90.00
#
_symmetry.space_group_name_H-M   'P 1'
#
loop_
_entity.id
_entity.type
_entity.pdbx_description
1 polymer ?
#
loop_
_entity_poly.entity_id
_entity_poly.type
_entity_poly.pdbx_seq_one_letter_code
_entity_poly.pdbx_strand_id
1 'polypeptide(L)'
;MKSIFFTLLFIMFAVNQVAAAEISGTYVRAEHGANGKIVSKSVYLNVPHVVLRVTGAPDGFCLMRQSEDSEEVLCTGGKIIGKTLLPGAYTVFPSPPINKHKESVSVYTQPVTPHHKTN
;
A
#
# COMPACT_ATOMS: atom_id res chain seq x y z
N MET A 1 2.40 44.72 -32.05
CA MET A 1 2.27 44.44 -30.60
C MET A 1 1.04 43.58 -30.39
N LYS A 2 1.19 42.28 -30.07
CA LYS A 2 0.17 41.33 -29.56
C LYS A 2 0.66 39.90 -29.81
N SER A 3 1.61 39.40 -29.02
CA SER A 3 1.95 37.97 -29.04
C SER A 3 2.79 37.54 -27.82
N ILE A 4 2.32 37.86 -26.61
CA ILE A 4 2.98 37.43 -25.36
C ILE A 4 1.97 36.84 -24.35
N PHE A 5 0.68 36.72 -24.71
CA PHE A 5 -0.38 36.38 -23.74
C PHE A 5 -0.93 34.95 -23.82
N PHE A 6 -0.21 34.03 -24.48
CA PHE A 6 -0.70 32.64 -24.65
C PHE A 6 0.23 31.55 -24.09
N THR A 7 1.39 31.90 -23.53
CA THR A 7 2.38 30.93 -23.01
C THR A 7 2.34 30.72 -21.50
N LEU A 8 1.43 31.36 -20.78
CA LEU A 8 1.28 31.23 -19.32
C LEU A 8 0.14 30.29 -18.88
N LEU A 9 -0.70 29.83 -19.80
CA LEU A 9 -1.91 29.06 -19.45
C LEU A 9 -1.72 27.53 -19.43
N PHE A 10 -0.53 27.01 -19.79
CA PHE A 10 -0.27 25.56 -19.83
C PHE A 10 0.42 25.00 -18.57
N ILE A 11 0.77 25.84 -17.59
CA ILE A 11 1.59 25.40 -16.43
C ILE A 11 0.74 25.06 -15.19
N MET A 12 -0.59 25.28 -15.20
CA MET A 12 -1.43 25.13 -13.99
C MET A 12 -2.05 23.75 -13.73
N PHE A 13 -1.80 22.73 -14.56
CA PHE A 13 -2.42 21.40 -14.39
C PHE A 13 -1.45 20.29 -13.95
N ALA A 14 -0.32 20.63 -13.33
CA ALA A 14 0.46 19.65 -12.55
C ALA A 14 -0.15 19.47 -11.16
N VAL A 15 -1.45 19.14 -11.10
CA VAL A 15 -2.06 18.64 -9.88
C VAL A 15 -1.53 17.22 -9.74
N ASN A 16 -0.42 17.05 -9.01
CA ASN A 16 0.09 15.74 -8.62
C ASN A 16 -1.04 15.04 -7.86
N GLN A 17 -1.82 14.21 -8.56
CA GLN A 17 -2.83 13.37 -7.97
C GLN A 17 -2.10 12.30 -7.18
N VAL A 18 -1.78 12.61 -5.93
CA VAL A 18 -1.26 11.62 -5.01
C VAL A 18 -2.42 10.68 -4.71
N ALA A 19 -2.38 9.50 -5.33
CA ALA A 19 -3.50 8.57 -5.34
C ALA A 19 -3.49 7.66 -4.11
N ALA A 20 -4.68 7.28 -3.65
CA ALA A 20 -4.84 6.15 -2.74
C ALA A 20 -4.22 4.88 -3.35
N ALA A 21 -3.67 4.02 -2.50
CA ALA A 21 -3.04 2.78 -2.94
C ALA A 21 -3.63 1.58 -2.20
N GLU A 22 -3.78 0.48 -2.93
CA GLU A 22 -4.14 -0.84 -2.39
C GLU A 22 -2.92 -1.76 -2.47
N ILE A 23 -2.54 -2.35 -1.34
CA ILE A 23 -1.48 -3.36 -1.24
C ILE A 23 -2.16 -4.68 -0.92
N SER A 24 -2.13 -5.64 -1.85
CA SER A 24 -2.89 -6.89 -1.73
C SER A 24 -2.05 -8.14 -1.94
N GLY A 25 -2.50 -9.21 -1.31
CA GLY A 25 -1.84 -10.50 -1.31
C GLY A 25 -2.82 -11.62 -1.03
N THR A 26 -2.52 -12.80 -1.55
CA THR A 26 -3.37 -13.99 -1.43
C THR A 26 -2.53 -15.19 -1.05
N TYR A 27 -2.91 -15.90 0.01
CA TYR A 27 -2.40 -17.23 0.28
C TYR A 27 -3.33 -18.26 -0.36
N VAL A 28 -2.77 -19.20 -1.11
CA VAL A 28 -3.45 -20.37 -1.66
C VAL A 28 -2.86 -21.61 -1.00
N ARG A 29 -3.69 -22.33 -0.24
CA ARG A 29 -3.30 -23.59 0.39
C ARG A 29 -3.05 -24.62 -0.70
N ALA A 30 -1.97 -25.37 -0.55
CA ALA A 30 -1.69 -26.48 -1.43
C ALA A 30 -2.67 -27.61 -1.23
N GLU A 31 -2.93 -28.32 -2.32
CA GLU A 31 -3.62 -29.59 -2.31
C GLU A 31 -2.58 -30.71 -2.09
N HIS A 32 -2.93 -31.71 -1.28
CA HIS A 32 -2.22 -33.00 -1.21
C HIS A 32 -0.75 -32.93 -0.75
N GLY A 33 -0.47 -32.24 0.36
CA GLY A 33 0.83 -32.31 1.04
C GLY A 33 1.96 -31.46 0.44
N ALA A 34 1.70 -30.71 -0.63
CA ALA A 34 2.62 -29.69 -1.12
C ALA A 34 2.64 -28.43 -0.23
N ASN A 35 3.62 -27.55 -0.44
CA ASN A 35 3.68 -26.24 0.22
C ASN A 35 2.67 -25.27 -0.43
N GLY A 36 1.92 -24.53 0.38
CA GLY A 36 1.04 -23.47 -0.13
C GLY A 36 1.82 -22.35 -0.81
N LYS A 37 1.14 -21.55 -1.63
CA LYS A 37 1.72 -20.46 -2.42
C LYS A 37 1.16 -19.11 -1.99
N ILE A 38 2.01 -18.09 -1.96
CA ILE A 38 1.61 -16.70 -1.83
C ILE A 38 1.63 -16.03 -3.20
N VAL A 39 0.56 -15.30 -3.53
CA VAL A 39 0.42 -14.46 -4.72
C VAL A 39 0.25 -13.03 -4.25
N SER A 40 1.31 -12.23 -4.37
CA SER A 40 1.35 -10.83 -3.96
C SER A 40 2.17 -10.02 -4.97
N LYS A 41 1.88 -8.73 -5.08
CA LYS A 41 2.64 -7.80 -5.91
C LYS A 41 3.21 -6.67 -5.05
N SER A 42 4.43 -6.24 -5.37
CA SER A 42 5.02 -5.06 -4.75
C SER A 42 4.35 -3.77 -5.25
N VAL A 43 4.00 -2.90 -4.32
CA VAL A 43 3.37 -1.60 -4.55
C VAL A 43 4.28 -0.52 -3.99
N TYR A 44 4.72 0.41 -4.84
CA TYR A 44 5.62 1.48 -4.43
C TYR A 44 4.83 2.71 -3.97
N LEU A 45 5.11 3.17 -2.76
CA LEU A 45 4.58 4.41 -2.20
C LEU A 45 5.63 5.51 -2.34
N ASN A 46 5.34 6.54 -3.15
CA ASN A 46 6.28 7.64 -3.42
C ASN A 46 6.34 8.67 -2.28
N VAL A 47 5.32 8.70 -1.42
CA VAL A 47 5.21 9.61 -0.27
C VAL A 47 4.69 8.82 0.95
N PRO A 48 4.74 9.37 2.17
CA PRO A 48 4.14 8.71 3.32
C PRO A 48 2.63 8.52 3.14
N HIS A 49 2.11 7.35 3.46
CA HIS A 49 0.68 7.04 3.41
C HIS A 49 0.15 6.60 4.77
N VAL A 50 -1.07 6.98 5.14
CA VAL A 50 -1.78 6.42 6.30
C VAL A 50 -2.61 5.21 5.88
N VAL A 51 -2.59 4.14 6.69
CA VAL A 51 -3.46 2.98 6.50
C VAL A 51 -4.88 3.34 6.92
N LEU A 52 -5.82 3.27 5.99
CA LEU A 52 -7.22 3.58 6.23
C LEU A 52 -8.02 2.36 6.66
N ARG A 53 -7.75 1.24 6.01
CA ARG A 53 -8.55 0.03 6.15
C ARG A 53 -7.72 -1.19 5.80
N VAL A 54 -8.02 -2.29 6.50
CA VAL A 54 -7.57 -3.62 6.13
C VAL A 54 -8.81 -4.48 5.91
N THR A 55 -8.82 -5.29 4.85
CA THR A 55 -9.89 -6.26 4.59
C THR A 55 -9.32 -7.66 4.41
N GLY A 56 -10.07 -8.67 4.85
CA GLY A 56 -9.68 -10.08 4.78
C GLY A 56 -8.64 -10.47 5.84
N ALA A 57 -8.20 -11.73 5.81
CA ALA A 57 -7.18 -12.34 6.66
C ALA A 57 -7.38 -12.13 8.19
N PRO A 58 -8.46 -12.69 8.79
CA PRO A 58 -8.63 -12.65 10.26
C PRO A 58 -7.48 -13.34 11.00
N ASP A 59 -6.83 -14.31 10.35
CA ASP A 59 -5.69 -15.07 10.87
C ASP A 59 -4.36 -14.29 10.80
N GLY A 60 -4.41 -13.05 10.31
CA GLY A 60 -3.29 -12.12 10.24
C GLY A 60 -2.53 -12.12 8.92
N PHE A 61 -1.58 -11.20 8.84
CA PHE A 61 -0.70 -10.99 7.68
C PHE A 61 0.57 -10.27 8.11
N CYS A 62 1.60 -10.32 7.26
CA CYS A 62 2.79 -9.49 7.36
C CYS A 62 2.83 -8.49 6.21
N LEU A 63 3.13 -7.23 6.51
CA LEU A 63 3.41 -6.19 5.54
C LEU A 63 4.92 -5.91 5.57
N MET A 64 5.59 -6.11 4.45
CA MET A 64 7.03 -5.88 4.33
C MET A 64 7.29 -4.66 3.46
N ARG A 65 8.09 -3.72 3.97
CA ARG A 65 8.66 -2.62 3.21
C ARG A 65 10.08 -3.03 2.79
N GLN A 66 10.34 -3.02 1.50
CA GLN A 66 11.67 -3.05 0.92
C GLN A 66 12.06 -1.61 0.54
N SER A 67 13.18 -1.15 1.08
CA SER A 67 13.85 0.10 0.69
C SER A 67 15.34 -0.16 0.51
N GLU A 68 16.03 0.73 -0.19
CA GLU A 68 17.47 0.61 -0.43
C GLU A 68 18.28 0.53 0.88
N ASP A 69 17.78 1.16 1.95
CA ASP A 69 18.51 1.32 3.21
C ASP A 69 18.00 0.44 4.37
N SER A 70 16.80 -0.14 4.26
CA SER A 70 16.17 -0.87 5.36
C SER A 70 15.02 -1.78 4.92
N GLU A 71 14.86 -2.90 5.63
CA GLU A 71 13.66 -3.72 5.56
C GLU A 71 12.83 -3.51 6.84
N GLU A 72 11.55 -3.18 6.68
CA GLU A 72 10.61 -3.10 7.80
C GLU A 72 9.56 -4.19 7.65
N VAL A 73 9.34 -5.00 8.69
CA VAL A 73 8.35 -6.07 8.69
C VAL A 73 7.33 -5.83 9.79
N LEU A 74 6.06 -5.69 9.40
CA LEU A 74 4.94 -5.47 10.30
C LEU A 74 3.97 -6.66 10.20
N CYS A 75 4.05 -7.61 11.14
CA CYS A 75 3.12 -8.73 11.23
C CYS A 75 1.99 -8.43 12.24
N THR A 76 0.73 -8.56 11.81
CA THR A 76 -0.43 -8.21 12.64
C THR A 76 -1.71 -8.95 12.23
N GLY A 77 -2.66 -9.03 13.16
CA GLY A 77 -4.07 -9.40 12.90
C GLY A 77 -4.95 -8.21 12.48
N GLY A 78 -4.38 -7.15 11.90
CA GLY A 78 -5.13 -5.94 11.48
C GLY A 78 -4.92 -4.67 12.32
N LYS A 79 -4.06 -4.69 13.35
CA LYS A 79 -3.75 -3.51 14.19
C LYS A 79 -2.73 -2.55 13.53
N ILE A 80 -2.94 -2.20 12.27
CA ILE A 80 -2.13 -1.21 11.55
C ILE A 80 -2.96 -0.03 11.03
N ILE A 81 -4.28 -0.04 11.19
CA ILE A 81 -5.14 1.08 10.81
C ILE A 81 -4.70 2.34 11.56
N GLY A 82 -4.57 3.46 10.84
CA GLY A 82 -4.06 4.73 11.35
C GLY A 82 -2.54 4.85 11.41
N LYS A 83 -1.78 3.77 11.15
CA LYS A 83 -0.32 3.88 11.04
C LYS A 83 0.09 4.57 9.73
N THR A 84 1.14 5.36 9.81
CA THR A 84 1.81 5.94 8.65
C THR A 84 2.88 4.97 8.14
N LEU A 85 2.77 4.60 6.87
CA LEU A 85 3.77 3.89 6.09
C LEU A 85 4.69 4.92 5.43
N LEU A 86 5.99 4.72 5.55
CA LEU A 86 7.01 5.55 4.89
C LEU A 86 7.07 5.25 3.39
N PRO A 87 7.70 6.11 2.57
CA PRO A 87 7.93 5.81 1.16
C PRO A 87 8.73 4.50 0.98
N GLY A 88 8.42 3.72 -0.04
CA GLY A 88 9.11 2.45 -0.32
C GLY A 88 8.24 1.41 -1.02
N ALA A 89 8.83 0.26 -1.31
CA ALA A 89 8.16 -0.85 -1.98
C ALA A 89 7.51 -1.78 -0.94
N TYR A 90 6.19 -1.93 -0.98
CA TYR A 90 5.45 -2.74 -0.02
C TYR A 90 4.89 -4.00 -0.64
N THR A 91 5.06 -5.14 0.04
CA THR A 91 4.40 -6.40 -0.31
C THR A 91 3.71 -6.95 0.93
N VAL A 92 2.50 -7.48 0.75
CA VAL A 92 1.73 -8.09 1.85
C VAL A 92 1.67 -9.60 1.71
N PHE A 93 1.78 -10.30 2.83
CA PHE A 93 1.86 -11.75 2.95
C PHE A 93 0.79 -12.23 3.94
N PRO A 94 -0.37 -12.72 3.47
CA PRO A 94 -1.37 -13.30 4.36
C PRO A 94 -0.83 -14.52 5.11
N SER A 95 -1.27 -14.70 6.36
CA SER A 95 -1.07 -15.95 7.09
C SER A 95 -1.74 -17.12 6.36
N PRO A 96 -1.22 -18.35 6.48
CA PRO A 96 -1.91 -19.54 6.01
C PRO A 96 -3.32 -19.65 6.66
N PRO A 97 -4.40 -19.81 5.89
CA PRO A 97 -5.73 -19.90 6.45
C PRO A 97 -5.95 -21.19 7.24
N ILE A 98 -6.63 -21.05 8.37
CA ILE A 98 -7.13 -22.19 9.14
C ILE A 98 -8.49 -22.58 8.54
N ASN A 99 -8.58 -23.74 7.90
CA ASN A 99 -9.82 -24.31 7.31
C ASN A 99 -10.35 -23.67 6.02
N LYS A 100 -9.54 -22.90 5.28
CA LYS A 100 -9.90 -22.45 3.92
C LYS A 100 -8.85 -22.84 2.90
N HIS A 101 -9.25 -22.91 1.64
CA HIS A 101 -8.33 -23.13 0.52
C HIS A 101 -7.57 -21.86 0.13
N LYS A 102 -8.15 -20.68 0.39
CA LYS A 102 -7.59 -19.40 0.01
C LYS A 102 -7.94 -18.34 1.05
N GLU A 103 -7.02 -17.43 1.30
CA GLU A 103 -7.24 -16.22 2.10
C GLU A 103 -6.60 -15.04 1.40
N SER A 104 -7.27 -13.89 1.39
CA SER A 104 -6.79 -12.68 0.72
C SER A 104 -6.78 -11.55 1.72
N VAL A 105 -5.78 -10.69 1.63
CA VAL A 105 -5.70 -9.46 2.41
C VAL A 105 -5.48 -8.28 1.47
N SER A 106 -6.17 -7.17 1.76
CA SER A 106 -5.92 -5.89 1.11
C SER A 106 -5.75 -4.81 2.17
N VAL A 107 -4.69 -4.03 2.04
CA VAL A 107 -4.38 -2.86 2.86
C VAL A 107 -4.61 -1.62 2.01
N TYR A 108 -5.60 -0.83 2.38
CA TYR A 108 -5.96 0.41 1.70
C TYR A 108 -5.30 1.59 2.40
N THR A 109 -4.65 2.44 1.63
CA THR A 109 -3.84 3.53 2.13
C THR A 109 -4.14 4.81 1.36
N GLN A 110 -3.90 5.96 1.99
CA GLN A 110 -3.92 7.25 1.31
C GLN A 110 -2.71 8.09 1.70
N PRO A 111 -2.27 9.01 0.83
CA PRO A 111 -1.19 9.93 1.15
C PRO A 111 -1.48 10.76 2.40
N VAL A 112 -0.45 11.00 3.21
CA VAL A 112 -0.52 11.98 4.28
C VAL A 112 -0.41 13.36 3.66
N THR A 113 -1.53 14.09 3.57
CA THR A 113 -1.52 15.48 3.13
C THR A 113 -0.76 16.29 4.17
N PRO A 114 0.33 17.02 3.82
CA PRO A 114 0.94 17.94 4.76
C PRO A 114 -0.13 18.97 5.15
N HIS A 115 -0.47 19.05 6.44
CA HIS A 115 -1.25 20.17 6.94
C HIS A 115 -0.46 21.43 6.61
N HIS A 116 -0.95 22.19 5.62
CA HIS A 116 -0.49 23.54 5.40
C HIS A 116 -0.82 24.31 6.67
N LYS A 117 0.17 24.49 7.55
CA LYS A 117 0.08 25.48 8.61
C LYS A 117 -0.13 26.82 7.90
N THR A 118 -1.36 27.31 7.92
CA THR A 118 -1.62 28.73 7.74
C THR A 118 -1.14 29.40 9.02
N ASN A 119 0.04 30.02 8.96
CA ASN A 119 0.44 31.04 9.92
C ASN A 119 -0.41 32.28 9.72
#